data_AF-A0AAD7SXN5-F1
#
_entry.id   AF-A0AAD7SXN5-F1
#
_cell.length_a   1.000
_cell.length_b   1.000
_cell.length_c   1.000
_cell.angle_alpha   90.00
_cell.angle_beta   90.00
_cell.angle_gamma   90.00
#
_symmetry.space_group_name_H-M   'P 1'
#
loop_
_entity.id
_entity.type
_entity.pdbx_description
1 polymer ?
#
loop_
_entity_poly.entity_id
_entity_poly.type
_entity_poly.pdbx_seq_one_letter_code
_entity_poly.pdbx_strand_id
1 'polypeptide(L)'
;MWPLTVYEIPMTKVEKLERTVSSYIKKWLGLPRCLSNIGLYGHGALELPVSSLTEEYKCTKVRLNMILTESQDGMIQRLPQTGNWEEVDAI
;
A
#
# COMPACT_ATOMS: atom_id res chain seq x y z
N MET A 1 0.83 -9.59 11.97
CA MET A 1 0.45 -10.06 10.61
C MET A 1 -0.71 -9.22 10.14
N TRP A 2 -0.60 -8.58 8.97
CA TRP A 2 -1.61 -7.64 8.46
C TRP A 2 -2.71 -8.41 7.71
N PRO A 3 -3.99 -8.01 7.76
CA PRO A 3 -5.06 -8.74 7.08
C PRO A 3 -4.94 -8.74 5.54
N LEU A 4 -4.16 -7.82 4.96
CA LEU A 4 -3.91 -7.74 3.52
C LEU A 4 -3.04 -8.88 2.96
N THR A 5 -2.52 -9.74 3.84
CA THR A 5 -1.74 -10.92 3.44
C THR A 5 -2.63 -12.13 3.11
N VAL A 6 -3.90 -12.08 3.49
CA VAL A 6 -4.83 -13.22 3.42
C VAL A 6 -5.66 -13.19 2.13
N TYR A 7 -5.85 -12.01 1.54
CA TYR A 7 -6.69 -11.83 0.35
C TYR A 7 -5.95 -11.16 -0.79
N GLU A 8 -6.14 -11.67 -2.00
CA GLU A 8 -5.74 -10.99 -3.22
C GLU A 8 -6.68 -9.81 -3.47
N ILE A 9 -6.17 -8.60 -3.19
CA ILE A 9 -6.89 -7.34 -3.44
C ILE A 9 -6.26 -6.67 -4.66
N PRO A 10 -7.03 -6.33 -5.71
CA PRO A 10 -6.49 -5.62 -6.86
C PRO A 10 -6.05 -4.20 -6.48
N MET A 11 -4.95 -3.72 -7.06
CA MET A 11 -4.34 -2.44 -6.67
C MET A 11 -5.29 -1.27 -6.87
N THR A 12 -6.10 -1.32 -7.93
CA THR A 12 -7.14 -0.33 -8.23
C THR A 12 -8.15 -0.11 -7.09
N LYS A 13 -8.37 -1.11 -6.22
CA LYS A 13 -9.24 -0.96 -5.04
C LYS A 13 -8.54 -0.22 -3.92
N VAL A 14 -7.26 -0.51 -3.72
CA VAL A 14 -6.40 0.15 -2.73
C VAL A 14 -6.28 1.64 -3.07
N GLU A 15 -6.04 1.98 -4.33
CA GLU A 15 -5.95 3.37 -4.81
C GLU A 15 -7.26 4.14 -4.65
N LYS A 16 -8.40 3.52 -4.99
CA LYS A 16 -9.73 4.14 -4.81
C LYS A 16 -10.02 4.42 -3.34
N LEU A 17 -9.63 3.50 -2.46
CA LEU A 17 -9.78 3.68 -1.02
C LEU A 17 -8.88 4.80 -0.51
N GLU A 18 -7.60 4.83 -0.90
CA GLU A 18 -6.69 5.93 -0.55
C GLU A 18 -7.24 7.27 -1.01
N ARG A 19 -7.71 7.37 -2.26
CA ARG A 19 -8.32 8.61 -2.80
C ARG A 19 -9.51 9.08 -1.97
N THR A 20 -10.32 8.14 -1.50
CA THR A 20 -11.49 8.42 -0.66
C THR A 20 -11.04 8.95 0.71
N VAL A 21 -10.13 8.23 1.38
CA VAL A 21 -9.55 8.63 2.67
C VAL A 21 -8.88 10.01 2.57
N SER A 22 -8.03 10.21 1.57
CA SER A 22 -7.38 11.49 1.27
C SER A 22 -8.38 12.63 1.08
N SER A 23 -9.51 12.38 0.43
CA SER A 23 -10.57 13.39 0.23
C SER A 23 -11.22 13.79 1.56
N TYR A 24 -11.48 12.82 2.45
CA TYR A 24 -12.02 13.10 3.77
C TYR A 24 -11.00 13.84 4.65
N ILE A 25 -9.74 13.41 4.68
CA ILE A 25 -8.68 14.08 5.43
C ILE A 25 -8.52 15.52 4.95
N LYS A 26 -8.47 15.76 3.63
CA LYS A 26 -8.38 17.13 3.08
C LYS A 26 -9.58 17.99 3.49
N LYS A 27 -10.80 17.44 3.46
CA LYS A 27 -11.99 18.14 3.95
C LYS A 27 -11.94 18.46 5.44
N TRP A 28 -11.46 17.52 6.26
CA TRP A 28 -11.36 17.71 7.71
C TRP A 28 -10.29 18.73 8.10
N LEU A 29 -9.18 18.77 7.37
CA LEU A 29 -8.08 19.71 7.61
C LEU A 29 -8.24 21.04 6.88
N GLY A 30 -9.32 21.24 6.12
CA GLY A 30 -9.55 22.46 5.33
C GLY A 30 -8.57 22.64 4.17
N LEU A 31 -7.95 21.55 3.70
CA LEU A 31 -6.93 21.57 2.65
C LEU A 31 -7.58 21.66 1.25
N PRO A 32 -6.92 22.34 0.30
CA PRO A 32 -7.41 22.39 -1.06
C PRO A 32 -7.43 21.00 -1.72
N ARG A 33 -8.43 20.75 -2.56
CA ARG A 33 -8.58 19.45 -3.27
C ARG A 33 -7.43 19.13 -4.22
N CYS A 34 -6.66 20.14 -4.63
CA CYS A 34 -5.48 19.99 -5.48
C CYS A 34 -4.21 19.58 -4.73
N LEU A 35 -4.24 19.53 -3.40
CA LEU A 35 -3.09 19.03 -2.63
C LEU A 35 -2.76 17.60 -3.07
N SER A 36 -1.50 17.33 -3.39
CA SER A 36 -1.04 15.99 -3.76
C SER A 36 -1.00 15.06 -2.54
N ASN A 37 -1.18 13.76 -2.75
CA ASN A 37 -1.04 12.76 -1.70
C ASN A 37 0.38 12.71 -1.13
N ILE A 38 1.41 13.07 -1.93
CA ILE A 38 2.79 13.18 -1.45
C ILE A 38 2.94 14.24 -0.36
N GLY A 39 2.21 15.36 -0.47
CA GLY A 39 2.22 16.41 0.55
C GLY A 39 1.30 16.12 1.73
N LEU A 40 0.41 15.13 1.60
CA LEU A 40 -0.51 14.72 2.64
C LEU A 40 0.10 13.65 3.56
N TYR A 41 0.74 12.64 2.96
CA TYR A 41 1.33 11.49 3.66
C TYR A 41 2.86 11.57 3.78
N GLY A 42 3.51 12.46 3.04
CA GLY A 42 4.96 12.64 3.08
C GLY A 42 5.43 13.31 4.36
N HIS A 43 6.72 13.13 4.64
CA HIS A 43 7.40 13.78 5.74
C HIS A 43 7.56 15.28 5.45
N GLY A 44 6.99 16.15 6.29
CA GLY A 44 6.92 17.58 6.03
C GLY A 44 5.86 18.30 6.86
N ALA A 45 5.27 19.38 6.31
CA ALA A 45 4.47 20.33 7.09
C ALA A 45 3.24 19.78 7.82
N LEU A 46 2.71 18.61 7.42
CA LEU A 46 1.46 18.08 7.96
C LEU A 46 1.64 16.88 8.90
N GLU A 47 2.87 16.33 9.05
CA GLU A 47 3.24 15.09 9.76
C GLU A 47 2.07 14.33 10.39
N LEU A 48 1.22 13.75 9.53
CA LEU A 48 0.02 13.08 10.01
C LEU A 48 0.40 11.70 10.58
N PRO A 49 -0.24 11.22 11.66
CA PRO A 49 -0.06 9.86 12.16
C PRO A 49 -0.79 8.83 11.27
N VAL A 50 -0.85 9.08 9.96
CA VAL A 50 -1.44 8.20 8.95
C VAL A 50 -0.49 8.12 7.75
N SER A 51 -0.12 6.90 7.38
CA SER A 51 0.71 6.58 6.23
C SER A 51 -0.14 6.41 4.97
N SER A 52 0.52 6.47 3.80
CA SER A 52 -0.14 6.16 2.53
C SER A 52 -0.54 4.68 2.51
N LEU A 53 -1.82 4.42 2.25
CA LEU A 53 -2.35 3.07 2.21
C LEU A 53 -1.72 2.25 1.07
N THR A 54 -1.50 2.87 -0.09
CA THR A 54 -0.82 2.22 -1.22
C THR A 54 0.63 1.88 -0.90
N GLU A 55 1.34 2.76 -0.20
CA GLU A 55 2.70 2.49 0.27
C GLU A 55 2.76 1.31 1.24
N GLU A 56 1.89 1.29 2.26
CA GLU A 56 1.82 0.17 3.21
C GLU A 56 1.42 -1.15 2.53
N TYR A 57 0.51 -1.09 1.55
CA TYR A 57 0.12 -2.26 0.78
C TYR A 57 1.29 -2.83 -0.02
N LYS A 58 2.02 -1.99 -0.76
CA LYS A 58 3.21 -2.39 -1.52
C LYS A 58 4.29 -2.95 -0.60
N CYS A 59 4.61 -2.24 0.48
CA CYS A 59 5.57 -2.69 1.50
C CYS A 59 5.19 -4.05 2.08
N THR A 60 3.91 -4.27 2.38
CA THR A 60 3.41 -5.55 2.88
C THR A 60 3.55 -6.67 1.85
N LYS A 61 3.20 -6.44 0.59
CA LYS A 61 3.35 -7.44 -0.49
C LYS A 61 4.82 -7.82 -0.70
N VAL A 62 5.73 -6.83 -0.73
CA VAL A 62 7.18 -7.08 -0.82
C VAL A 62 7.69 -7.85 0.40
N ARG A 63 7.29 -7.44 1.60
CA ARG A 63 7.70 -8.10 2.85
C ARG A 63 7.21 -9.54 2.92
N LEU A 64 5.99 -9.80 2.48
CA LEU A 64 5.46 -11.16 2.37
C LEU A 64 6.28 -12.02 1.41
N ASN A 65 6.60 -11.47 0.23
CA ASN A 65 7.41 -12.17 -0.76
C ASN A 65 8.81 -12.51 -0.22
N MET A 66 9.42 -11.57 0.53
CA MET A 66 10.69 -11.80 1.22
C MET A 66 10.56 -12.94 2.24
N ILE A 67 9.54 -12.91 3.10
CA ILE A 67 9.28 -13.97 4.10
C ILE A 67 9.07 -15.34 3.43
N LEU A 68 8.36 -15.38 2.31
CA LEU A 68 8.10 -16.62 1.58
C LEU A 68 9.39 -17.19 0.96
N THR A 69 10.23 -16.30 0.41
CA THR A 69 11.48 -16.66 -0.27
C THR A 69 12.58 -17.07 0.71
N GLU A 70 12.63 -16.44 1.89
CA GLU A 70 13.57 -16.74 2.98
C GLU A 70 13.11 -17.92 3.86
N SER A 71 11.95 -18.51 3.57
CA SER A 71 11.45 -19.67 4.30
C SER A 71 12.38 -20.88 4.16
N GLN A 72 12.67 -21.55 5.28
CA GLN A 72 13.44 -22.82 5.29
C GLN A 72 12.64 -23.99 4.72
N ASP A 73 11.33 -23.82 4.52
CA ASP A 73 10.47 -24.83 3.92
C ASP A 73 10.59 -24.79 2.39
N GLY A 74 11.26 -25.81 1.83
CA GLY A 74 11.50 -25.94 0.40
C GLY A 74 10.23 -26.11 -0.45
N MET A 75 9.06 -26.38 0.14
CA MET A 75 7.78 -26.34 -0.59
C MET A 75 7.25 -24.91 -0.74
N ILE A 76 7.36 -24.12 0.33
CA ILE A 76 6.92 -22.72 0.39
C ILE A 76 7.74 -21.85 -0.56
N GLN A 77 9.06 -22.09 -0.64
CA GLN A 77 9.97 -21.38 -1.54
C GLN A 77 9.66 -21.60 -3.03
N ARG A 78 9.00 -22.73 -3.37
CA ARG A 78 8.73 -23.14 -4.76
C ARG A 78 7.34 -22.75 -5.25
N LEU A 79 6.51 -22.12 -4.41
CA LEU A 79 5.18 -21.69 -4.83
C LEU A 79 5.30 -20.60 -5.91
N PRO A 80 4.53 -20.69 -7.01
CA PRO A 80 4.46 -19.61 -7.98
C PRO A 80 3.91 -18.36 -7.29
N GLN A 81 4.73 -17.30 -7.29
CA GLN A 81 4.36 -16.03 -6.69
C GLN A 81 3.23 -15.41 -7.52
N THR A 82 1.99 -15.54 -7.05
CA THR A 82 0.78 -14.94 -7.68
C THR A 82 0.73 -13.43 -7.42
N GLY A 83 1.83 -12.72 -7.68
CA GLY A 83 1.89 -11.28 -7.67
C GLY A 83 2.09 -10.81 -9.10
N ASN A 84 1.07 -10.23 -9.71
CA ASN A 84 1.22 -9.57 -11.00
C ASN A 84 2.05 -8.29 -10.78
N TRP A 85 3.38 -8.41 -10.86
CA TRP A 85 4.32 -7.34 -10.52
C TRP A 85 4.19 -6.11 -11.45
N GLU A 86 3.58 -6.28 -12.63
CA GLU A 86 3.24 -5.18 -13.53
C GLU A 86 2.26 -4.17 -12.92
N GLU A 87 1.46 -4.55 -11.91
CA GLU A 87 0.52 -3.66 -11.22
C GLU A 87 1.18 -2.82 -10.11
N VAL A 88 2.34 -3.24 -9.59
CA VAL A 88 3.06 -2.50 -8.53
C VAL A 88 4.07 -1.48 -9.08
N ASP A 89 4.58 -1.73 -10.29
CA ASP A 89 5.55 -0.88 -11.02
C ASP A 89 4.89 0.16 -11.96
N ALA A 90 3.57 0.16 -12.10
CA ALA A 90 2.85 1.07 -13.03
C ALA A 90 2.76 2.56 -12.58
N ILE A 91 3.64 3.03 -11.69
CA ILE A 91 3.78 4.45 -11.33
C ILE A 91 5.25 4.83 -11.28
#